data_AF-A0A9D6VUC4-F1
#
_entry.id   AF-A0A9D6VUC4-F1
#
_cell.length_a   1.000
_cell.length_b   1.000
_cell.length_c   1.000
_cell.angle_alpha   90.00
_cell.angle_beta   90.00
_cell.angle_gamma   90.00
#
_symmetry.space_group_name_H-M   'P 1'
#
loop_
_entity.id
_entity.type
_entity.pdbx_description
1 polymer ?
#
loop_
_entity_poly.entity_id
_entity_poly.type
_entity_poly.pdbx_seq_one_letter_code
_entity_poly.pdbx_strand_id
1 'polypeptide(L)'
;MTYIAIKRLLYILATTLVFSVCGGALATPQTDENAHYKVVDGVAIYLGVMPAEIIQGHPKDHPETQMHGGPPDTGGRYHVMVALFEQSTGKRIADAQVTATVSPLGFSGSEKKLEHMIVAGATTYGNYYTMSGPGPYRIEIRIKRRNASTAIHVTFEYQQPRG
;
A
#
# COMPACT_ATOMS: atom_id res chain seq x y z
N MET A 1 -15.65 19.90 -62.92
CA MET A 1 -16.80 20.68 -63.45
C MET A 1 -17.60 21.20 -62.27
N THR A 2 -17.46 22.50 -62.02
CA THR A 2 -18.05 23.28 -60.94
C THR A 2 -19.49 23.66 -61.29
N TYR A 3 -20.44 23.58 -60.36
CA TYR A 3 -21.70 24.31 -60.51
C TYR A 3 -22.11 24.98 -59.19
N ILE A 4 -22.21 26.30 -59.28
CA ILE A 4 -22.60 27.27 -58.25
C ILE A 4 -24.09 27.58 -58.41
N ALA A 5 -24.70 28.07 -57.31
CA ALA A 5 -25.92 28.90 -57.18
C ALA A 5 -27.10 28.14 -56.53
N ILE A 6 -27.36 28.29 -55.23
CA ILE A 6 -27.88 29.46 -54.48
C ILE A 6 -29.25 29.92 -54.99
N LYS A 7 -30.28 29.79 -54.14
CA LYS A 7 -31.18 30.89 -53.72
C LYS A 7 -32.18 30.46 -52.63
N ARG A 8 -32.03 31.10 -51.45
CA ARG A 8 -33.06 31.84 -50.65
C ARG A 8 -34.26 31.00 -50.15
N LEU A 9 -34.71 31.04 -48.89
CA LEU A 9 -34.88 32.15 -47.96
C LEU A 9 -35.30 31.55 -46.59
N LEU A 10 -34.93 32.28 -45.53
CA LEU A 10 -35.23 32.15 -44.09
C LEU A 10 -36.46 31.32 -43.67
N TYR A 11 -36.33 30.56 -42.57
CA TYR A 11 -37.06 30.84 -41.32
C TYR A 11 -36.26 30.35 -40.10
N ILE A 12 -36.20 31.24 -39.11
CA ILE A 12 -35.54 31.11 -37.81
C ILE A 12 -36.40 30.23 -36.91
N LEU A 13 -35.80 29.24 -36.24
CA LEU A 13 -36.22 28.89 -34.90
C LEU A 13 -34.98 28.54 -34.07
N ALA A 14 -34.51 29.52 -33.31
CA ALA A 14 -33.52 29.33 -32.29
C ALA A 14 -34.09 28.44 -31.18
N THR A 15 -33.42 27.34 -30.90
CA THR A 15 -33.55 26.63 -29.62
C THR A 15 -32.15 26.24 -29.18
N THR A 16 -31.47 27.18 -28.53
CA THR A 16 -30.27 26.89 -27.75
C THR A 16 -30.68 26.13 -26.50
N LEU A 17 -30.47 24.81 -26.51
CA LEU A 17 -30.55 24.00 -25.31
C LEU A 17 -29.21 24.12 -24.57
N VAL A 18 -29.11 25.10 -23.67
CA VAL A 18 -27.99 25.21 -22.73
C VAL A 18 -28.19 24.11 -21.69
N PHE A 19 -27.61 22.93 -21.94
CA PHE A 19 -27.37 21.96 -20.88
C PHE A 19 -26.23 22.51 -20.01
N SER A 20 -26.59 23.28 -18.99
CA SER A 20 -25.69 23.56 -17.88
C SER A 20 -25.51 22.25 -17.11
N VAL A 21 -24.53 21.45 -17.53
CA VAL A 21 -24.04 20.35 -16.71
C VAL A 21 -23.23 20.99 -15.60
N CYS A 22 -23.89 21.23 -14.46
CA CYS A 22 -23.21 21.27 -13.18
C CYS A 22 -22.61 19.88 -12.96
N GLY A 23 -21.43 19.66 -13.53
CA GLY A 23 -20.58 18.53 -13.25
C GLY A 23 -20.09 18.70 -11.82
N GLY A 24 -20.91 18.27 -10.86
CA GLY A 24 -20.42 17.98 -9.52
C GLY A 24 -19.28 16.98 -9.69
N ALA A 25 -18.06 17.44 -9.43
CA ALA A 25 -16.93 16.55 -9.32
C ALA A 25 -17.28 15.55 -8.22
N LEU A 26 -17.67 14.34 -8.62
CA LEU A 26 -17.60 13.20 -7.72
C LEU A 26 -16.13 13.11 -7.37
N ALA A 27 -15.78 13.53 -6.14
CA ALA A 27 -14.47 13.28 -5.59
C ALA A 27 -14.31 11.76 -5.57
N THR A 28 -13.65 11.23 -6.60
CA THR A 28 -13.14 9.87 -6.56
C THR A 28 -12.17 9.84 -5.37
N PRO A 29 -12.32 8.92 -4.41
CA PRO A 29 -11.31 8.77 -3.38
C PRO A 29 -9.97 8.58 -4.10
N GLN A 30 -9.04 9.51 -3.90
CA GLN A 30 -7.67 9.31 -4.35
C GLN A 30 -7.16 8.09 -3.58
N THR A 31 -7.13 6.94 -4.22
CA THR A 31 -6.23 5.88 -3.80
C THR A 31 -4.84 6.47 -3.91
N ASP A 32 -4.24 6.78 -2.77
CA ASP A 32 -2.86 7.25 -2.70
C ASP A 32 -2.01 6.22 -3.45
N GLU A 33 -1.53 6.61 -4.63
CA GLU A 33 -0.81 5.75 -5.58
C GLU A 33 0.47 5.17 -4.92
N ASN A 34 0.86 5.73 -3.77
CA ASN A 34 2.02 5.35 -2.96
C ASN A 34 1.64 4.82 -1.55
N ALA A 35 0.40 4.38 -1.31
CA ALA A 35 -0.03 3.88 0.01
C ALA A 35 0.86 2.75 0.58
N HIS A 36 1.57 2.03 -0.29
CA HIS A 36 2.45 0.91 0.06
C HIS A 36 3.92 1.12 -0.31
N TYR A 37 4.30 2.32 -0.76
CA TYR A 37 5.65 2.60 -1.24
C TYR A 37 6.12 4.00 -0.85
N LYS A 38 7.31 4.10 -0.25
CA LYS A 38 7.94 5.39 0.06
C LYS A 38 9.44 5.32 -0.16
N VAL A 39 10.04 6.46 -0.52
CA VAL A 39 11.49 6.63 -0.53
C VAL A 39 11.88 7.61 0.57
N VAL A 40 12.81 7.21 1.43
CA VAL A 40 13.39 8.07 2.46
C VAL A 40 14.90 7.81 2.51
N ASP A 41 15.71 8.88 2.51
CA ASP A 41 17.17 8.81 2.59
C ASP A 41 17.82 7.82 1.61
N GLY A 42 17.32 7.81 0.36
CA GLY A 42 17.84 6.93 -0.70
C GLY A 42 17.47 5.45 -0.52
N VAL A 43 16.53 5.13 0.37
CA VAL A 43 15.98 3.78 0.55
C VAL A 43 14.54 3.75 0.04
N ALA A 44 14.29 2.88 -0.93
CA ALA A 44 12.96 2.51 -1.38
C ALA A 44 12.37 1.45 -0.43
N ILE A 45 11.21 1.75 0.13
CA ILE A 45 10.55 1.01 1.22
C ILE A 45 9.18 0.58 0.71
N TYR A 46 8.97 -0.73 0.62
CA TYR A 46 7.70 -1.33 0.21
C TYR A 46 7.04 -2.00 1.40
N LEU A 47 5.76 -1.68 1.63
CA LEU A 47 4.92 -2.24 2.68
C LEU A 47 3.96 -3.28 2.09
N GLY A 48 4.06 -4.52 2.55
CA GLY A 48 3.06 -5.55 2.33
C GLY A 48 2.22 -5.78 3.59
N VAL A 49 0.90 -5.88 3.44
CA VAL A 49 0.00 -6.29 4.53
C VAL A 49 -1.00 -7.27 3.98
N MET A 50 -1.07 -8.47 4.56
CA MET A 50 -2.03 -9.51 4.15
C MET A 50 -2.58 -10.29 5.35
N PRO A 51 -3.83 -10.76 5.30
CA PRO A 51 -4.38 -11.65 6.32
C PRO A 51 -3.53 -12.93 6.45
N ALA A 52 -3.30 -13.39 7.68
CA ALA A 52 -2.52 -14.61 7.96
C ALA A 52 -3.23 -15.88 7.44
N GLU A 53 -4.55 -15.82 7.27
CA GLU A 53 -5.41 -16.87 6.74
C GLU A 53 -5.02 -17.22 5.28
N ILE A 54 -4.53 -16.25 4.52
CA ILE A 54 -3.99 -16.51 3.17
C ILE A 54 -2.77 -17.42 3.26
N ILE A 55 -1.91 -17.22 4.27
CA ILE A 55 -0.69 -18.01 4.50
C ILE A 55 -1.03 -19.40 5.04
N GLN A 56 -2.09 -19.54 5.85
CA GLN A 56 -2.59 -20.84 6.29
C GLN A 56 -3.06 -21.72 5.12
N GLY A 57 -3.48 -21.13 4.01
CA GLY A 57 -3.87 -21.83 2.80
C GLY A 57 -2.70 -22.42 2.00
N HIS A 58 -1.45 -22.10 2.34
CA HIS A 58 -0.29 -22.64 1.65
C HIS A 58 -0.04 -24.12 1.97
N PRO A 59 0.59 -24.88 1.04
CA PRO A 59 1.13 -26.20 1.34
C PRO A 59 2.05 -26.18 2.58
N LYS A 60 2.06 -27.26 3.37
CA LYS A 60 2.81 -27.34 4.64
C LYS A 60 4.33 -27.18 4.50
N ASP A 61 4.85 -27.40 3.30
CA ASP A 61 6.24 -27.23 2.91
C ASP A 61 6.55 -25.83 2.38
N HIS A 62 5.54 -24.95 2.26
CA HIS A 62 5.75 -23.58 1.83
C HIS A 62 6.53 -22.81 2.91
N PRO A 63 7.64 -22.11 2.57
CA PRO A 63 8.50 -21.45 3.55
C PRO A 63 7.73 -20.59 4.56
N GLU A 64 6.74 -19.82 4.10
CA GLU A 64 5.93 -18.93 4.95
C GLU A 64 5.07 -19.63 6.01
N THR A 65 4.79 -20.93 5.90
CA THR A 65 3.95 -21.65 6.88
C THR A 65 4.64 -21.93 8.21
N GLN A 66 5.97 -21.90 8.25
CA GLN A 66 6.76 -22.13 9.46
C GLN A 66 7.39 -20.83 9.99
N MET A 67 7.19 -19.71 9.29
CA MET A 67 7.82 -18.45 9.61
C MET A 67 7.16 -17.79 10.81
N HIS A 68 7.96 -17.22 11.70
CA HIS A 68 7.52 -16.62 12.97
C HIS A 68 6.81 -17.60 13.93
N GLY A 69 7.11 -18.90 13.83
CA GLY A 69 6.39 -19.94 14.57
C GLY A 69 5.09 -20.41 13.88
N GLY A 70 4.85 -19.94 12.65
CA GLY A 70 3.67 -20.24 11.84
C GLY A 70 2.59 -19.15 11.92
N PRO A 71 1.64 -19.15 10.97
CA PRO A 71 0.51 -18.24 11.01
C PRO A 71 -0.34 -18.54 12.26
N PRO A 72 -0.80 -17.53 13.01
CA PRO A 72 -1.61 -17.77 14.20
C PRO A 72 -2.97 -18.37 13.84
N ASP A 73 -3.49 -19.28 14.67
CA ASP A 73 -4.76 -20.00 14.42
C ASP A 73 -6.04 -19.15 14.57
N THR A 74 -5.90 -17.86 14.89
CA THR A 74 -7.02 -16.96 15.21
C THR A 74 -7.21 -15.89 14.15
N GLY A 75 -8.46 -15.57 13.84
CA GLY A 75 -8.80 -14.56 12.85
C GLY A 75 -8.32 -13.15 13.23
N GLY A 76 -8.18 -12.28 12.23
CA GLY A 76 -7.80 -10.87 12.43
C GLY A 76 -6.30 -10.69 12.69
N ARG A 77 -5.49 -11.63 12.20
CA ARG A 77 -4.03 -11.59 12.26
C ARG A 77 -3.51 -11.27 10.87
N TYR A 78 -2.58 -10.33 10.78
CA TYR A 78 -2.05 -9.83 9.53
C TYR A 78 -0.54 -9.99 9.52
N HIS A 79 -0.01 -10.48 8.40
CA HIS A 79 1.40 -10.47 8.14
C HIS A 79 1.79 -9.09 7.60
N VAL A 80 2.55 -8.34 8.41
CA VAL A 80 3.12 -7.06 8.00
C VAL A 80 4.54 -7.32 7.53
N MET A 81 4.82 -6.95 6.29
CA MET A 81 6.08 -7.20 5.59
C MET A 81 6.69 -5.90 5.07
N VAL A 82 8.01 -5.81 5.12
CA VAL A 82 8.77 -4.67 4.61
C VAL A 82 9.89 -5.15 3.71
N ALA A 83 9.91 -4.65 2.48
CA ALA A 83 10.97 -4.89 1.51
C ALA A 83 11.78 -3.60 1.31
N LEU A 84 13.10 -3.70 1.46
CA LEU A 84 14.01 -2.55 1.39
C LEU A 84 14.93 -2.64 0.19
N PHE A 85 15.10 -1.54 -0.52
CA PHE A 85 16.01 -1.43 -1.66
C PHE A 85 16.79 -0.13 -1.64
N GLU A 86 18.02 -0.15 -2.15
CA GLU A 86 18.74 1.06 -2.49
C GLU A 86 18.05 1.73 -3.68
N GLN A 87 17.64 2.99 -3.54
CA GLN A 87 16.90 3.71 -4.58
C GLN A 87 17.72 3.84 -5.87
N SER A 88 19.03 4.08 -5.75
CA SER A 88 19.91 4.33 -6.90
C SER A 88 20.19 3.10 -7.74
N THR A 89 20.27 1.92 -7.11
CA THR A 89 20.70 0.68 -7.78
C THR A 89 19.59 -0.35 -7.89
N GLY A 90 18.50 -0.19 -7.15
CA GLY A 90 17.47 -1.22 -6.99
C GLY A 90 17.95 -2.45 -6.20
N LYS A 91 19.14 -2.41 -5.60
CA LYS A 91 19.69 -3.56 -4.87
C LYS A 91 18.93 -3.77 -3.56
N ARG A 92 18.62 -5.03 -3.26
CA ARG A 92 18.01 -5.44 -1.99
C ARG A 92 18.89 -5.06 -0.80
N ILE A 93 18.31 -4.43 0.22
CA ILE A 93 18.96 -4.17 1.52
C ILE A 93 18.58 -5.29 2.49
N ALA A 94 19.46 -6.28 2.63
CA ALA A 94 19.27 -7.45 3.47
C ALA A 94 19.90 -7.34 4.87
N ASP A 95 20.57 -6.22 5.18
CA ASP A 95 21.31 -6.01 6.41
C ASP A 95 20.82 -4.81 7.24
N ALA A 96 19.50 -4.76 7.45
CA ALA A 96 18.87 -3.80 8.33
C ALA A 96 18.25 -4.47 9.56
N GLN A 97 18.19 -3.72 10.66
CA GLN A 97 17.25 -4.01 11.73
C GLN A 97 15.98 -3.20 11.45
N VAL A 98 14.84 -3.88 11.38
CA VAL A 98 13.55 -3.26 11.10
C VAL A 98 12.63 -3.50 12.28
N THR A 99 12.01 -2.44 12.77
CA THR A 99 10.98 -2.47 13.80
C THR A 99 9.72 -1.84 13.21
N ALA A 100 8.56 -2.42 13.51
CA ALA A 100 7.29 -1.83 13.13
C ALA A 100 6.35 -1.67 14.32
N THR A 101 5.67 -0.53 14.36
CA THR A 101 4.59 -0.25 15.30
C THR A 101 3.29 -0.15 14.53
N VAL A 102 2.32 -0.99 14.88
CA VAL A 102 1.00 -1.02 14.25
C VAL A 102 -0.04 -0.58 15.25
N SER A 103 -0.72 0.52 14.95
CA SER A 103 -1.75 1.12 15.83
C SER A 103 -3.04 1.39 15.06
N PRO A 104 -4.22 1.04 15.59
CA PRO A 104 -5.47 1.64 15.15
C PRO A 104 -5.41 3.16 15.35
N LEU A 105 -6.02 3.93 14.45
CA LEU A 105 -6.00 5.39 14.56
C LEU A 105 -6.60 5.86 15.90
N GLY A 106 -5.85 6.67 16.65
CA GLY A 106 -6.27 7.20 17.96
C GLY A 106 -5.98 6.28 19.16
N PHE A 107 -5.35 5.12 18.96
CA PHE A 107 -5.00 4.16 20.01
C PHE A 107 -3.50 3.87 20.04
N SER A 108 -3.03 3.27 21.13
CA SER A 108 -1.66 2.77 21.20
C SER A 108 -1.47 1.56 20.26
N GLY A 109 -0.26 1.43 19.72
CA GLY A 109 0.12 0.32 18.84
C GLY A 109 0.92 -0.76 19.54
N SER A 110 1.06 -1.90 18.86
CA SER A 110 2.03 -2.93 19.21
C SER A 110 3.31 -2.69 18.42
N GLU A 111 4.44 -2.54 19.11
CA GLU A 111 5.77 -2.52 18.50
C GLU A 111 6.35 -3.93 18.47
N LYS A 112 6.92 -4.35 17.34
CA LYS A 112 7.70 -5.59 17.23
C LYS A 112 8.90 -5.42 16.30
N LYS A 113 9.96 -6.16 16.59
CA LYS A 113 11.04 -6.37 15.61
C LYS A 113 10.50 -7.24 14.47
N LEU A 114 10.78 -6.83 13.24
CA LEU A 114 10.51 -7.64 12.06
C LEU A 114 11.67 -8.61 11.84
N GLU A 115 11.35 -9.88 11.67
CA GLU A 115 12.32 -10.94 11.47
C GLU A 115 12.69 -11.03 9.99
N HIS A 116 13.92 -11.48 9.72
CA HIS A 116 14.39 -11.71 8.36
C HIS A 116 13.64 -12.90 7.75
N MET A 117 13.16 -12.72 6.54
CA MET A 117 12.33 -13.67 5.83
C MET A 117 12.71 -13.78 4.35
N ILE A 118 12.46 -14.94 3.75
CA ILE A 118 12.59 -15.16 2.31
C ILE A 118 11.19 -15.35 1.73
N VAL A 119 10.76 -14.41 0.90
CA VAL A 119 9.49 -14.49 0.14
C VAL A 119 9.80 -14.38 -1.33
N ALA A 120 9.28 -15.32 -2.12
CA ALA A 120 9.55 -15.42 -3.56
C ALA A 120 11.06 -15.33 -3.88
N GLY A 121 11.92 -15.94 -3.05
CA GLY A 121 13.37 -15.94 -3.24
C GLY A 121 14.10 -14.65 -2.85
N ALA A 122 13.40 -13.65 -2.30
CA ALA A 122 13.99 -12.38 -1.91
C ALA A 122 13.90 -12.12 -0.40
N THR A 123 14.93 -11.45 0.14
CA THR A 123 14.89 -10.95 1.53
C THR A 123 13.78 -9.94 1.72
N THR A 124 12.98 -10.18 2.74
CA THR A 124 11.92 -9.33 3.28
C THR A 124 12.08 -9.31 4.81
N TYR A 125 11.45 -8.38 5.50
CA TYR A 125 11.34 -8.38 6.96
C TYR A 125 9.87 -8.45 7.35
N GLY A 126 9.47 -9.28 8.30
CA GLY A 126 8.05 -9.37 8.67
C GLY A 126 7.77 -9.89 10.07
N ASN A 127 6.52 -9.71 10.49
CA ASN A 127 5.96 -10.26 11.72
C ASN A 127 4.43 -10.23 11.64
N TYR A 128 3.77 -11.03 12.48
CA TYR A 128 2.32 -11.02 12.62
C TYR A 128 1.83 -9.96 13.61
N TYR A 129 0.77 -9.25 13.25
CA TYR A 129 0.07 -8.28 14.10
C TYR A 129 -1.41 -8.63 14.20
N THR A 130 -2.05 -8.31 15.31
CA THR A 130 -3.52 -8.33 15.38
C THR A 130 -4.08 -6.99 14.94
N MET A 131 -5.03 -7.06 14.02
CA MET A 131 -5.83 -5.93 13.54
C MET A 131 -7.31 -6.35 13.61
N SER A 132 -7.93 -6.10 14.76
CA SER A 132 -9.19 -6.73 15.18
C SER A 132 -10.44 -6.22 14.46
N GLY A 133 -10.33 -5.22 13.59
CA GLY A 133 -11.49 -4.64 12.93
C GLY A 133 -11.11 -3.67 11.81
N PRO A 134 -12.06 -3.36 10.90
CA PRO A 134 -11.82 -2.48 9.78
C PRO A 134 -11.48 -1.08 10.27
N GLY A 135 -10.68 -0.36 9.49
CA GLY A 135 -10.35 1.01 9.81
C GLY A 135 -8.95 1.38 9.37
N PRO A 136 -8.63 2.67 9.50
CA PRO A 136 -7.28 3.13 9.31
C PRO A 136 -6.40 2.61 10.45
N TYR A 137 -5.31 1.98 10.06
CA TYR A 137 -4.17 1.67 10.91
C TYR A 137 -3.00 2.52 10.47
N ARG A 138 -2.29 3.05 11.46
CA ARG A 138 -1.00 3.68 11.27
C ARG A 138 0.08 2.63 11.48
N ILE A 139 0.96 2.48 10.47
CA ILE A 139 2.07 1.55 10.48
C ILE A 139 3.37 2.36 10.41
N GLU A 140 4.05 2.46 11.55
CA GLU A 140 5.33 3.13 11.66
C GLU A 140 6.45 2.12 11.48
N ILE A 141 7.38 2.40 10.57
CA ILE A 141 8.56 1.57 10.35
C ILE A 141 9.80 2.36 10.75
N ARG A 142 10.63 1.73 11.58
CA ARG A 142 11.97 2.20 11.93
C ARG A 142 13.01 1.26 11.32
N ILE A 143 13.92 1.81 10.54
CA ILE A 143 14.95 1.06 9.81
C ILE A 143 16.33 1.53 10.26
N LYS A 144 17.11 0.62 10.82
CA LYS A 144 18.52 0.87 11.19
C LYS A 144 19.43 0.00 10.34
N ARG A 145 20.08 0.60 9.35
CA ARG A 145 21.11 -0.07 8.53
C ARG A 145 22.39 -0.25 9.36
N ARG A 146 23.14 -1.33 9.11
CA ARG A 146 24.38 -1.66 9.84
C ARG A 146 25.39 -0.51 9.93
N ASN A 147 25.54 0.26 8.86
CA ASN A 147 26.56 1.32 8.76
C ASN A 147 25.98 2.75 8.83
N ALA A 148 24.70 2.91 9.17
CA ALA A 148 24.07 4.23 9.27
C ALA A 148 24.11 4.75 10.71
N SER A 149 24.42 6.03 10.92
CA SER A 149 24.42 6.68 12.24
C SER A 149 23.01 6.94 12.76
N THR A 150 22.07 7.27 11.87
CA THR A 150 20.65 7.52 12.19
C THR A 150 19.77 6.35 11.72
N ALA A 151 18.56 6.25 12.29
CA ALA A 151 17.53 5.36 11.80
C ALA A 151 16.61 6.14 10.85
N ILE A 152 16.14 5.46 9.80
CA ILE A 152 15.08 5.98 8.93
C ILE A 152 13.75 5.71 9.62
N HIS A 153 12.88 6.71 9.64
CA HIS A 153 11.50 6.61 10.14
C HIS A 153 10.54 6.89 9.00
N VAL A 154 9.57 6.01 8.80
CA VAL A 154 8.51 6.19 7.81
C VAL A 154 7.19 5.73 8.38
N THR A 155 6.10 6.43 8.05
CA THR A 155 4.75 6.08 8.45
C THR A 155 3.92 5.79 7.21
N PHE A 156 3.15 4.70 7.24
CA PHE A 156 2.13 4.36 6.26
C PHE A 156 0.76 4.37 6.92
N GLU A 157 -0.25 4.79 6.17
CA GLU A 157 -1.65 4.61 6.53
C GLU A 157 -2.16 3.38 5.78
N TYR A 158 -2.75 2.43 6.51
CA TYR A 158 -3.28 1.20 5.95
C TYR A 158 -4.77 1.09 6.28
N GLN A 159 -5.60 0.98 5.25
CA GLN A 159 -7.01 0.74 5.42
C GLN A 159 -7.26 -0.77 5.47
N GLN A 160 -7.52 -1.31 6.66
CA GLN A 160 -8.01 -2.69 6.76
C GLN A 160 -9.41 -2.76 6.12
N PRO A 161 -9.62 -3.63 5.11
CA PRO A 161 -10.92 -3.79 4.46
C PRO A 161 -11.99 -4.29 5.43
N ARG A 162 -13.26 -4.03 5.10
CA ARG A 162 -14.37 -4.79 5.69
C ARG A 162 -14.35 -6.18 5.05
N GLY A 163 -14.40 -7.23 5.88
CA GLY A 163 -14.62 -8.60 5.43
C GLY A 163 -16.05 -8.83 4.99
#